data_AF-A0A7S4JLA2-F1
#
_entry.id   AF-A0A7S4JLA2-F1
#
_cell.length_a   1.000
_cell.length_b   1.000
_cell.length_c   1.000
_cell.angle_alpha   90.00
_cell.angle_beta   90.00
_cell.angle_gamma   90.00
#
_symmetry.space_group_name_H-M   'P 1'
#
loop_
_entity.id
_entity.type
_entity.pdbx_description
1 polymer ?
#
loop_
_entity_poly.entity_id
_entity_poly.type
_entity_poly.pdbx_seq_one_letter_code
_entity_poly.pdbx_strand_id
1 'polypeptide(L)'
;MSCIASLPNDAQWTLASDMRAVLADGSMSDVDLVGNDGGRVSASRFVLGARSRVFRRMFFGTFMESSSNEIHLDYHSSVLSVLVEFCYTDEVLLFRGSKNSNDEERARVMVRVFSAAHYFELLSLEVGVTKMIEMILDRSKPLACAVFDETCGQGPDAYKLRSLAIETIRSYPEQSMLSETTMSSPGVAMLGSEAISDLMHDGKIRAEELTIFSVLRKWTKVGQKGSMTLTEKEETARGYAAMINLLHIPPSELVGAVKDSELVSRESIISALKQQSLMAEKATVIEREQFRQTVLFAKEVTLFRAPKDPMEKFTVTNAGNGGDEAFIERALHAERRGFPFTGCRSPPINTLGQVVIEGAGCEEVNGTYFEDGTFGGLPKYCKKGEWQGRDTNFVIYCWRSKVWYIAEVSTFGSLGKESNDLYLSDSSGRDLLPESMWRMDRLGQEPPPHCKFIPSAKRRRRVRRCVSSMF
;
A
#
# COMPACT_ATOMS: atom_id res chain seq x y z
N MET A 1 21.00 -9.47 67.53
CA MET A 1 20.35 -8.35 66.81
C MET A 1 21.46 -7.62 66.08
N SER A 2 21.74 -8.02 64.83
CA SER A 2 21.21 -7.44 63.58
C SER A 2 21.78 -6.02 63.36
N CYS A 3 22.33 -5.66 62.21
CA CYS A 3 21.97 -6.04 60.85
C CYS A 3 23.21 -6.12 59.96
N ILE A 4 23.39 -7.26 59.28
CA ILE A 4 24.09 -7.30 58.00
C ILE A 4 23.19 -6.53 57.04
N ALA A 5 23.65 -5.38 56.56
CA ALA A 5 22.96 -4.65 55.51
C ALA A 5 22.90 -5.57 54.28
N SER A 6 21.68 -5.96 53.94
CA SER A 6 21.36 -6.72 52.74
C SER A 6 21.89 -5.99 51.51
N LEU A 7 22.83 -6.62 50.81
CA LEU A 7 23.23 -6.24 49.46
C LEU A 7 21.98 -6.19 48.57
N PRO A 8 21.82 -5.18 47.71
CA PRO A 8 20.70 -5.15 46.78
C PRO A 8 20.78 -6.36 45.85
N ASN A 9 19.64 -7.01 45.64
CA ASN A 9 19.39 -8.12 44.73
C ASN A 9 20.43 -8.24 43.61
N ASP A 10 20.99 -9.44 43.46
CA ASP A 10 21.74 -9.91 42.29
C ASP A 10 20.93 -9.64 41.02
N ALA A 11 21.05 -8.42 40.47
CA ALA A 11 20.77 -8.18 39.07
C ALA A 11 21.77 -9.05 38.33
N GLN A 12 21.29 -10.10 37.68
CA GLN A 12 22.13 -11.02 36.91
C GLN A 12 22.98 -10.20 35.93
N TRP A 13 24.26 -10.06 36.23
CA TRP A 13 25.26 -9.55 35.30
C TRP A 13 25.35 -10.55 34.15
N THR A 14 24.78 -10.18 33.02
CA THR A 14 24.86 -10.94 31.78
C THR A 14 25.94 -10.33 30.91
N LEU A 15 26.62 -11.11 30.09
CA LEU A 15 27.58 -10.58 29.11
C LEU A 15 26.96 -9.44 28.27
N ALA A 16 25.68 -9.53 27.95
CA ALA A 16 24.95 -8.49 27.21
C ALA A 16 24.72 -7.20 28.01
N SER A 17 24.45 -7.28 29.32
CA SER A 17 24.37 -6.08 30.18
C SER A 17 25.74 -5.45 30.37
N ASP A 18 26.76 -6.28 30.51
CA ASP A 18 28.14 -5.84 30.75
C ASP A 18 28.69 -5.14 29.50
N MET A 19 28.52 -5.73 28.31
CA MET A 19 28.91 -5.09 27.05
C MET A 19 28.18 -3.77 26.80
N ARG A 20 26.90 -3.68 27.19
CA ARG A 20 26.15 -2.41 27.11
C ARG A 20 26.69 -1.36 28.08
N ALA A 21 27.14 -1.78 29.27
CA ALA A 21 27.80 -0.88 30.22
C ALA A 21 29.16 -0.40 29.69
N VAL A 22 29.94 -1.29 29.05
CA VAL A 22 31.21 -0.94 28.40
C VAL A 22 30.99 0.06 27.27
N LEU A 23 29.95 -0.11 26.45
CA LEU A 23 29.62 0.86 25.39
C LEU A 23 29.27 2.25 25.95
N ALA A 24 28.64 2.32 27.13
CA ALA A 24 28.33 3.58 27.80
C ALA A 24 29.55 4.21 28.52
N ASP A 25 30.60 3.41 28.75
CA ASP A 25 31.83 3.82 29.43
C ASP A 25 32.99 3.99 28.43
N GLY A 26 33.25 5.24 28.06
CA GLY A 26 34.34 5.59 27.13
C GLY A 26 35.74 5.22 27.64
N SER A 27 35.93 4.91 28.92
CA SER A 27 37.25 4.58 29.49
C SER A 27 37.85 3.27 28.97
N MET A 28 37.01 2.39 28.43
CA MET A 28 37.42 1.09 27.86
C MET A 28 37.49 1.09 26.33
N SER A 29 37.40 2.26 25.70
CA SER A 29 37.55 2.43 24.25
C SER A 29 39.02 2.64 23.88
N ASP A 30 39.47 2.03 22.80
CA ASP A 30 40.85 2.16 22.30
C ASP A 30 40.92 2.79 20.90
N VAL A 31 39.77 3.04 20.26
CA VAL A 31 39.67 3.68 18.94
C VAL A 31 38.47 4.62 18.87
N ASP A 32 38.62 5.72 18.15
CA ASP A 32 37.54 6.63 17.76
C ASP A 32 37.23 6.49 16.26
N LEU A 33 35.97 6.18 15.95
CA LEU A 33 35.46 6.26 14.58
C LEU A 33 34.94 7.68 14.33
N VAL A 34 35.52 8.36 13.35
CA VAL A 34 35.18 9.74 12.99
C VAL A 34 34.35 9.73 11.72
N GLY A 35 33.12 10.21 11.81
CA GLY A 35 32.23 10.32 10.67
C GLY A 35 32.57 11.49 9.74
N ASN A 36 31.99 11.50 8.55
CA ASN A 36 32.15 12.59 7.58
C ASN A 36 31.48 13.91 8.02
N ASP A 37 30.63 13.86 9.05
CA ASP A 37 30.05 14.98 9.77
C ASP A 37 30.97 15.52 10.90
N GLY A 38 32.14 14.91 11.08
CA GLY A 38 33.09 15.23 12.16
C GLY A 38 32.69 14.69 13.53
N GLY A 39 31.53 14.04 13.65
CA GLY A 39 31.11 13.38 14.88
C GLY A 39 31.98 12.17 15.20
N ARG A 40 32.21 11.90 16.49
CA ARG A 40 33.09 10.84 16.98
C ARG A 40 32.31 9.77 17.73
N VAL A 41 32.64 8.51 17.48
CA VAL A 41 32.08 7.33 18.16
C VAL A 41 33.22 6.48 18.69
N SER A 42 33.43 6.52 20.00
CA SER A 42 34.45 5.72 20.69
C SER A 42 34.02 4.26 20.80
N ALA A 43 34.96 3.33 20.57
CA ALA A 43 34.70 1.90 20.58
C ALA A 43 35.96 1.07 20.90
N SER A 44 35.77 -0.25 21.00
CA SER A 44 36.86 -1.23 21.13
C SER A 44 37.17 -1.92 19.80
N ARG A 45 38.43 -1.85 19.34
CA ARG A 45 38.93 -2.57 18.17
C ARG A 45 38.68 -4.07 18.27
N PHE A 46 38.84 -4.64 19.47
CA PHE A 46 38.62 -6.07 19.70
C PHE A 46 37.17 -6.45 19.42
N VAL A 47 36.21 -5.72 19.99
CA VAL A 47 34.77 -6.01 19.80
C VAL A 47 34.40 -5.84 18.33
N LEU A 48 34.75 -4.70 17.72
CA LEU A 48 34.44 -4.43 16.32
C LEU A 48 35.07 -5.46 15.37
N GLY A 49 36.35 -5.80 15.56
CA GLY A 49 37.04 -6.82 14.77
C GLY A 49 36.59 -8.26 15.04
N ALA A 50 36.01 -8.53 16.21
CA ALA A 50 35.38 -9.82 16.48
C ALA A 50 34.10 -9.99 15.64
N ARG A 51 33.34 -8.90 15.44
CA ARG A 51 32.01 -8.92 14.80
C ARG A 51 32.04 -8.64 13.29
N SER A 52 32.99 -7.84 12.82
CA SER A 52 33.14 -7.49 11.41
C SER A 52 34.51 -7.90 10.89
N ARG A 53 34.52 -8.63 9.78
CA ARG A 53 35.76 -9.01 9.09
C ARG A 53 36.47 -7.79 8.49
N VAL A 54 35.73 -6.76 8.10
CA VAL A 54 36.28 -5.52 7.58
C VAL A 54 36.99 -4.75 8.69
N PHE A 55 36.35 -4.55 9.85
CA PHE A 55 37.02 -3.95 11.01
C PHE A 55 38.22 -4.79 11.45
N ARG A 56 38.14 -6.12 11.41
CA ARG A 56 39.29 -6.98 11.72
C ARG A 56 40.48 -6.69 10.81
N ARG A 57 40.25 -6.62 9.49
CA ARG A 57 41.30 -6.31 8.50
C ARG A 57 41.82 -4.88 8.67
N MET A 58 40.94 -3.94 8.99
CA MET A 58 41.28 -2.53 9.20
C MET A 58 42.18 -2.33 10.43
N PHE A 59 41.87 -2.98 11.56
CA PHE A 59 42.58 -2.79 12.82
C PHE A 59 43.78 -3.70 13.03
N PHE A 60 43.72 -4.94 12.54
CA PHE A 60 44.74 -5.96 12.77
C PHE A 60 45.46 -6.39 11.49
N GLY A 61 45.18 -5.72 10.37
CA GLY A 61 45.93 -5.88 9.13
C GLY A 61 47.22 -5.05 9.12
N THR A 62 47.83 -4.94 7.95
CA THR A 62 49.09 -4.21 7.72
C THR A 62 48.87 -2.77 7.24
N PHE A 63 47.67 -2.22 7.43
CA PHE A 63 47.28 -0.89 6.93
C PHE A 63 47.62 0.21 7.97
N MET A 64 47.72 1.48 7.55
CA MET A 64 48.09 2.58 8.45
C MET A 64 47.09 2.77 9.60
N GLU A 65 45.84 2.42 9.34
CA GLU A 65 44.71 2.39 10.27
C GLU A 65 44.98 1.50 11.49
N SER A 66 45.84 0.47 11.37
CA SER A 66 46.18 -0.42 12.47
C SER A 66 46.95 0.28 13.60
N SER A 67 47.57 1.43 13.29
CA SER A 67 48.41 2.19 14.22
C SER A 67 47.80 3.53 14.63
N SER A 68 46.64 3.90 14.07
CA SER A 68 45.93 5.14 14.38
C SER A 68 44.84 4.91 15.43
N ASN A 69 44.69 5.86 16.37
CA ASN A 69 43.59 5.88 17.32
C ASN A 69 42.33 6.56 16.79
N GLU A 70 42.44 7.29 15.68
CA GLU A 70 41.31 7.93 14.99
C GLU A 70 41.18 7.36 13.58
N ILE A 71 39.98 6.91 13.24
CA ILE A 71 39.67 6.26 11.96
C ILE A 71 38.54 7.02 11.29
N HIS A 72 38.86 7.70 10.19
CA HIS A 72 37.89 8.47 9.42
C HIS A 72 37.12 7.56 8.47
N LEU A 73 35.79 7.60 8.54
CA LEU A 73 34.89 6.80 7.71
C LEU A 73 33.91 7.71 6.99
N ASP A 74 33.56 7.35 5.75
CA ASP A 74 32.61 8.10 4.93
C ASP A 74 31.15 7.80 5.29
N TYR A 75 30.85 7.85 6.59
CA TYR A 75 29.52 7.68 7.15
C TYR A 75 29.29 8.72 8.22
N HIS A 76 28.04 9.15 8.39
CA HIS A 76 27.66 10.05 9.47
C HIS A 76 27.82 9.35 10.83
N SER A 77 28.18 10.10 11.88
CA SER A 77 28.32 9.58 13.23
C SER A 77 27.08 8.84 13.78
N SER A 78 25.88 9.22 13.33
CA SER A 78 24.62 8.54 13.66
C SER A 78 24.54 7.12 13.11
N VAL A 79 25.10 6.88 11.93
CA VAL A 79 25.19 5.54 11.32
C VAL A 79 26.25 4.72 12.05
N LEU A 80 27.43 5.30 12.29
CA LEU A 80 28.51 4.64 13.01
C LEU A 80 28.09 4.20 14.41
N SER A 81 27.36 5.05 15.14
CA SER A 81 26.81 4.74 16.47
C SER A 81 25.94 3.47 16.44
N VAL A 82 25.07 3.33 15.45
CA VAL A 82 24.23 2.13 15.28
C VAL A 82 25.07 0.88 15.00
N LEU A 83 26.11 0.99 14.17
CA LEU A 83 27.00 -0.15 13.89
C LEU A 83 27.76 -0.60 15.14
N VAL A 84 28.29 0.35 15.91
CA VAL A 84 29.00 0.07 17.16
C VAL A 84 28.05 -0.55 18.18
N GLU A 85 26.87 0.04 18.37
CA GLU A 85 25.84 -0.50 19.28
C GLU A 85 25.48 -1.95 18.93
N PHE A 86 25.28 -2.23 17.64
CA PHE A 86 25.00 -3.58 17.16
C PHE A 86 26.15 -4.54 17.44
N CYS A 87 27.40 -4.14 17.22
CA CYS A 87 28.56 -4.98 17.51
C CYS A 87 28.67 -5.37 18.99
N TYR A 88 28.25 -4.48 19.90
CA TYR A 88 28.31 -4.72 21.34
C TYR A 88 27.13 -5.53 21.87
N THR A 89 25.94 -5.36 21.29
CA THR A 89 24.69 -5.80 21.93
C THR A 89 23.84 -6.75 21.10
N ASP A 90 24.11 -6.90 19.81
CA ASP A 90 23.20 -7.53 18.83
C ASP A 90 21.80 -6.91 18.77
N GLU A 91 21.62 -5.74 19.39
CA GLU A 91 20.42 -4.94 19.36
C GLU A 91 20.66 -3.62 18.62
N VAL A 92 19.57 -3.00 18.19
CA VAL A 92 19.60 -1.69 17.54
C VAL A 92 18.47 -0.85 18.11
N LEU A 93 18.79 0.16 18.91
CA LEU A 93 17.82 1.10 19.47
C LEU A 93 17.05 1.85 18.38
N LEU A 94 17.66 2.07 17.20
CA LEU A 94 16.97 2.64 16.03
C LEU A 94 15.69 1.86 15.66
N PHE A 95 15.60 0.57 16.00
CA PHE A 95 14.41 -0.25 15.74
C PHE A 95 13.28 -0.02 16.76
N ARG A 96 13.61 0.45 17.96
CA ARG A 96 12.66 0.75 19.03
C ARG A 96 12.15 2.18 18.83
N GLY A 97 11.19 2.33 17.91
CA GLY A 97 10.60 3.63 17.56
C GLY A 97 10.19 4.45 18.79
N SER A 98 10.55 5.74 18.82
CA SER A 98 10.15 6.69 19.86
C SER A 98 8.89 7.45 19.44
N LYS A 99 7.99 7.74 20.39
CA LYS A 99 6.75 8.51 20.13
C LYS A 99 7.01 9.91 19.55
N ASN A 100 8.24 10.42 19.68
CA ASN A 100 8.66 11.72 19.18
C ASN A 100 9.65 11.63 18.00
N SER A 101 9.94 10.44 17.46
CA SER A 101 10.92 10.33 16.37
C SER A 101 10.33 10.72 15.03
N ASN A 102 11.05 11.53 14.26
CA ASN A 102 10.74 11.78 12.86
C ASN A 102 10.89 10.46 12.07
N ASP A 103 9.76 9.85 11.69
CA ASP A 103 9.72 8.59 10.96
C ASP A 103 10.41 8.68 9.59
N GLU A 104 10.43 9.86 8.96
CA GLU A 104 11.15 10.09 7.70
C GLU A 104 12.66 9.96 7.91
N GLU A 105 13.23 10.73 8.84
CA GLU A 105 14.67 10.70 9.11
C GLU A 105 15.09 9.30 9.58
N ARG A 106 14.26 8.65 10.39
CA ARG A 106 14.51 7.27 10.81
C ARG A 106 14.60 6.32 9.62
N ALA A 107 13.70 6.43 8.65
CA ALA A 107 13.73 5.62 7.44
C ALA A 107 15.00 5.89 6.60
N ARG A 108 15.42 7.15 6.48
CA ARG A 108 16.65 7.54 5.76
C ARG A 108 17.91 6.99 6.45
N VAL A 109 18.01 7.14 7.77
CA VAL A 109 19.12 6.58 8.54
C VAL A 109 19.15 5.05 8.40
N MET A 110 18.00 4.36 8.39
CA MET A 110 17.97 2.91 8.14
C MET A 110 18.56 2.53 6.78
N VAL A 111 18.28 3.27 5.71
CA VAL A 111 18.89 3.03 4.39
C VAL A 111 20.42 3.20 4.45
N ARG A 112 20.91 4.25 5.11
CA ARG A 112 22.36 4.47 5.27
C ARG A 112 23.02 3.38 6.12
N VAL A 113 22.36 2.95 7.20
CA VAL A 113 22.81 1.82 8.04
C VAL A 113 22.83 0.53 7.24
N PHE A 114 21.87 0.30 6.34
CA PHE A 114 21.88 -0.86 5.46
C PHE A 114 23.13 -0.88 4.58
N SER A 115 23.44 0.21 3.89
CA SER A 115 24.65 0.32 3.06
C SER A 115 25.92 0.11 3.88
N ALA A 116 26.00 0.70 5.07
CA ALA A 116 27.15 0.55 5.95
C ALA A 116 27.27 -0.87 6.50
N ALA A 117 26.16 -1.49 6.90
CA ALA A 117 26.13 -2.88 7.37
C ALA A 117 26.59 -3.85 6.28
N HIS A 118 26.19 -3.60 5.02
CA HIS A 118 26.68 -4.35 3.88
C HIS A 118 28.19 -4.20 3.71
N TYR A 119 28.70 -2.96 3.69
CA TYR A 119 30.12 -2.67 3.59
C TYR A 119 30.94 -3.35 4.70
N PHE A 120 30.50 -3.27 5.96
CA PHE A 120 31.19 -3.88 7.11
C PHE A 120 30.92 -5.38 7.26
N GLU A 121 30.25 -6.03 6.31
CA GLU A 121 29.91 -7.46 6.31
C GLU A 121 29.09 -7.90 7.55
N LEU A 122 28.20 -7.03 8.04
CA LEU A 122 27.31 -7.27 9.19
C LEU A 122 25.94 -7.79 8.73
N LEU A 123 25.90 -9.02 8.21
CA LEU A 123 24.72 -9.61 7.56
C LEU A 123 23.45 -9.62 8.44
N SER A 124 23.58 -9.93 9.73
CA SER A 124 22.43 -9.96 10.66
C SER A 124 21.78 -8.58 10.82
N LEU A 125 22.60 -7.52 10.79
CA LEU A 125 22.11 -6.14 10.82
C LEU A 125 21.40 -5.79 9.51
N GLU A 126 21.97 -6.16 8.36
CA GLU A 126 21.36 -5.94 7.04
C GLU A 126 19.95 -6.59 6.96
N VAL A 127 19.82 -7.83 7.40
CA VAL A 127 18.54 -8.54 7.46
C VAL A 127 17.57 -7.87 8.43
N GLY A 128 18.04 -7.44 9.60
CA GLY A 128 17.24 -6.71 10.59
C GLY A 128 16.69 -5.40 10.03
N VAL A 129 17.54 -4.60 9.38
CA VAL A 129 17.16 -3.33 8.76
C VAL A 129 16.14 -3.55 7.64
N THR A 130 16.34 -4.56 6.78
CA THR A 130 15.38 -4.89 5.72
C THR A 130 13.98 -5.13 6.29
N LYS A 131 13.87 -6.01 7.30
CA LYS A 131 12.58 -6.33 7.95
C LYS A 131 11.94 -5.11 8.61
N MET A 132 12.74 -4.26 9.22
CA MET A 132 12.25 -3.04 9.84
C MET A 132 11.72 -2.03 8.81
N ILE A 133 12.40 -1.91 7.66
CA ILE A 133 11.91 -1.09 6.54
C ILE A 133 10.60 -1.65 6.01
N GLU A 134 10.49 -2.97 5.78
CA GLU A 134 9.24 -3.62 5.36
C GLU A 134 8.08 -3.28 6.33
N MET A 135 8.30 -3.42 7.63
CA MET A 135 7.33 -3.06 8.66
C MET A 135 6.94 -1.58 8.64
N ILE A 136 7.91 -0.68 8.41
CA ILE A 136 7.66 0.77 8.32
C ILE A 136 6.83 1.09 7.08
N LEU A 137 7.17 0.52 5.92
CA LEU A 137 6.44 0.71 4.67
C LEU A 137 5.04 0.11 4.72
N ASP A 138 4.82 -0.95 5.49
CA ASP A 138 3.48 -1.50 5.73
C ASP A 138 2.62 -0.62 6.63
N ARG A 139 3.21 0.05 7.60
CA ARG A 139 2.50 1.01 8.46
C ARG A 139 2.25 2.34 7.78
N SER A 140 3.18 2.81 6.95
CA SER A 140 3.13 4.11 6.30
C SER A 140 3.74 4.05 4.90
N LYS A 141 2.87 3.91 3.90
CA LYS A 141 3.23 3.89 2.47
C LYS A 141 3.96 5.15 2.00
N PRO A 142 3.68 6.37 2.51
CA PRO A 142 4.43 7.57 2.11
C PRO A 142 5.93 7.53 2.35
N LEU A 143 6.39 6.76 3.34
CA LEU A 143 7.81 6.62 3.63
C LEU A 143 8.55 5.86 2.53
N ALA A 144 7.84 5.18 1.61
CA ALA A 144 8.45 4.59 0.42
C ALA A 144 9.17 5.64 -0.43
N CYS A 145 8.63 6.87 -0.50
CA CYS A 145 9.31 7.97 -1.18
C CYS A 145 10.64 8.35 -0.51
N ALA A 146 10.68 8.46 0.82
CA ALA A 146 11.91 8.77 1.54
C ALA A 146 12.96 7.66 1.40
N VAL A 147 12.53 6.39 1.48
CA VAL A 147 13.43 5.24 1.28
C VAL A 147 13.95 5.22 -0.16
N PHE A 148 13.08 5.39 -1.15
CA PHE A 148 13.48 5.41 -2.56
C PHE A 148 14.47 6.53 -2.87
N ASP A 149 14.16 7.75 -2.43
CA ASP A 149 15.03 8.92 -2.58
C ASP A 149 16.41 8.69 -1.97
N GLU A 150 16.44 8.22 -0.72
CA GLU A 150 17.70 7.96 -0.04
C GLU A 150 18.54 6.89 -0.77
N THR A 151 17.90 5.88 -1.36
CA THR A 151 18.62 4.84 -2.11
C THR A 151 19.21 5.30 -3.44
N CYS A 152 18.74 6.41 -4.03
CA CYS A 152 19.33 6.96 -5.26
C CYS A 152 20.77 7.45 -5.04
N GLY A 153 21.06 8.03 -3.86
CA GLY A 153 22.41 8.46 -3.49
C GLY A 153 23.31 7.34 -2.96
N GLN A 154 22.83 6.10 -2.91
CA GLN A 154 23.60 4.95 -2.39
C GLN A 154 24.16 4.10 -3.53
N GLY A 155 25.21 3.34 -3.22
CA GLY A 155 25.81 2.39 -4.15
C GLY A 155 24.87 1.23 -4.54
N PRO A 156 25.34 0.31 -5.40
CA PRO A 156 24.55 -0.82 -5.91
C PRO A 156 23.99 -1.73 -4.81
N ASP A 157 24.62 -1.72 -3.63
CA ASP A 157 24.23 -2.54 -2.49
C ASP A 157 22.81 -2.23 -2.00
N ALA A 158 22.39 -0.96 -2.09
CA ALA A 158 21.06 -0.52 -1.69
C ALA A 158 19.95 -0.95 -2.66
N TYR A 159 20.27 -1.65 -3.76
CA TYR A 159 19.31 -2.09 -4.78
C TYR A 159 18.13 -2.89 -4.20
N LYS A 160 18.38 -3.70 -3.16
CA LYS A 160 17.34 -4.48 -2.49
C LYS A 160 16.27 -3.59 -1.86
N LEU A 161 16.69 -2.56 -1.12
CA LEU A 161 15.78 -1.60 -0.50
C LEU A 161 15.13 -0.70 -1.54
N ARG A 162 15.88 -0.30 -2.58
CA ARG A 162 15.35 0.47 -3.72
C ARG A 162 14.22 -0.28 -4.40
N SER A 163 14.40 -1.57 -4.66
CA SER A 163 13.42 -2.46 -5.29
C SER A 163 12.16 -2.59 -4.43
N LEU A 164 12.32 -2.73 -3.11
CA LEU A 164 11.20 -2.77 -2.17
C LEU A 164 10.40 -1.46 -2.16
N ALA A 165 11.09 -0.32 -2.15
CA ALA A 165 10.46 1.00 -2.13
C ALA A 165 9.71 1.29 -3.43
N ILE A 166 10.33 1.05 -4.60
CA ILE A 166 9.68 1.27 -5.90
C ILE A 166 8.48 0.34 -6.09
N GLU A 167 8.56 -0.92 -5.66
CA GLU A 167 7.44 -1.86 -5.76
C GLU A 167 6.26 -1.44 -4.86
N THR A 168 6.57 -0.88 -3.69
CA THR A 168 5.55 -0.29 -2.81
C THR A 168 4.87 0.90 -3.50
N ILE A 169 5.62 1.79 -4.14
CA ILE A 169 5.08 2.94 -4.88
C ILE A 169 4.23 2.48 -6.07
N ARG A 170 4.70 1.49 -6.85
CA ARG A 170 3.94 0.91 -7.98
C ARG A 170 2.62 0.28 -7.55
N SER A 171 2.62 -0.40 -6.40
CA SER A 171 1.45 -1.07 -5.87
C SER A 171 0.44 -0.10 -5.24
N TYR A 172 0.91 1.03 -4.70
CA TYR A 172 0.11 2.01 -3.96
C TYR A 172 0.47 3.46 -4.32
N PRO A 173 0.32 3.89 -5.59
CA PRO A 173 0.82 5.18 -6.04
C PRO A 173 0.19 6.36 -5.31
N GLU A 174 -1.13 6.35 -5.12
CA GLU A 174 -1.85 7.43 -4.42
C GLU A 174 -1.50 7.49 -2.92
N GLN A 175 -1.50 6.34 -2.24
CA GLN A 175 -1.18 6.31 -0.80
C GLN A 175 0.29 6.64 -0.53
N SER A 176 1.19 6.29 -1.45
CA SER A 176 2.63 6.57 -1.29
C SER A 176 2.96 8.02 -1.65
N MET A 177 2.40 8.55 -2.72
CA MET A 177 2.82 9.87 -3.23
C MET A 177 1.91 11.02 -2.78
N LEU A 178 0.60 10.79 -2.68
CA LEU A 178 -0.40 11.85 -2.49
C LEU A 178 -1.00 11.94 -1.08
N SER A 179 -0.62 11.08 -0.15
CA SER A 179 -1.12 11.05 1.24
C SER A 179 -1.40 12.43 1.86
N GLU A 180 -2.63 12.61 2.33
CA GLU A 180 -3.18 13.87 2.87
C GLU A 180 -3.04 13.99 4.40
N THR A 181 -2.42 13.01 5.06
CA THR A 181 -2.70 12.76 6.48
C THR A 181 -2.22 13.80 7.50
N THR A 182 -1.44 14.84 7.17
CA THR A 182 -1.17 15.94 8.13
C THR A 182 -0.44 17.14 7.51
N MET A 183 -0.43 18.26 8.26
CA MET A 183 0.27 19.55 8.02
C MET A 183 1.75 19.49 7.58
N SER A 184 2.39 18.33 7.63
CA SER A 184 3.72 18.06 7.05
C SER A 184 3.50 17.01 5.98
N SER A 185 3.51 17.41 4.70
CA SER A 185 3.07 16.59 3.58
C SER A 185 4.01 15.39 3.34
N PRO A 186 3.68 14.16 3.77
CA PRO A 186 4.55 13.01 3.54
C PRO A 186 4.30 12.46 2.12
N GLY A 187 5.31 11.81 1.53
CA GLY A 187 5.20 11.20 0.19
C GLY A 187 6.07 11.89 -0.84
N VAL A 188 5.51 12.33 -1.97
CA VAL A 188 6.28 12.91 -3.09
C VAL A 188 7.16 14.10 -2.68
N ALA A 189 6.73 14.84 -1.65
CA ALA A 189 7.49 15.93 -1.04
C ALA A 189 8.90 15.54 -0.59
N MET A 190 9.11 14.26 -0.28
CA MET A 190 10.38 13.70 0.20
C MET A 190 11.34 13.35 -0.94
N LEU A 191 10.91 13.42 -2.20
CA LEU A 191 11.72 13.07 -3.36
C LEU A 191 12.57 14.26 -3.84
N GLY A 192 13.85 14.00 -4.10
CA GLY A 192 14.76 14.85 -4.85
C GLY A 192 14.50 14.80 -6.37
N SER A 193 15.28 15.57 -7.12
CA SER A 193 15.16 15.70 -8.58
C SER A 193 15.52 14.43 -9.34
N GLU A 194 16.57 13.73 -8.89
CA GLU A 194 16.97 12.45 -9.48
C GLU A 194 15.91 11.38 -9.23
N ALA A 195 15.43 11.27 -7.98
CA ALA A 195 14.41 10.30 -7.62
C ALA A 195 13.08 10.55 -8.35
N ILE A 196 12.62 11.80 -8.49
CA ILE A 196 11.40 12.08 -9.26
C ILE A 196 11.62 11.76 -10.75
N SER A 197 12.80 12.04 -11.30
CA SER A 197 13.13 11.71 -12.69
C SER A 197 13.06 10.20 -12.92
N ASP A 198 13.73 9.41 -12.08
CA ASP A 198 13.72 7.96 -12.16
C ASP A 198 12.30 7.38 -11.98
N LEU A 199 11.51 7.99 -11.10
CA LEU A 199 10.13 7.58 -10.87
C LEU A 199 9.24 7.89 -12.07
N MET A 200 9.38 9.05 -12.72
CA MET A 200 8.56 9.43 -13.88
C MET A 200 8.88 8.61 -15.13
N HIS A 201 10.10 8.11 -15.26
CA HIS A 201 10.48 7.18 -16.33
C HIS A 201 10.05 5.73 -16.04
N ASP A 202 9.51 5.44 -14.85
CA ASP A 202 9.01 4.12 -14.51
C ASP A 202 7.62 3.86 -15.13
N GLY A 203 7.62 3.32 -16.35
CA GLY A 203 6.41 2.92 -17.06
C GLY A 203 5.58 1.80 -16.40
N LYS A 204 5.97 1.30 -15.23
CA LYS A 204 5.22 0.27 -14.48
C LYS A 204 4.31 0.87 -13.39
N ILE A 205 4.34 2.18 -13.17
CA ILE A 205 3.46 2.82 -12.20
C ILE A 205 2.01 2.68 -12.69
N ARG A 206 1.18 1.97 -11.91
CA ARG A 206 -0.24 1.76 -12.19
C ARG A 206 -1.09 2.91 -11.66
N ALA A 207 -0.86 4.11 -12.18
CA ALA A 207 -1.57 5.33 -11.78
C ALA A 207 -2.31 5.95 -12.97
N GLU A 208 -3.44 6.61 -12.72
CA GLU A 208 -4.11 7.41 -13.75
C GLU A 208 -3.30 8.66 -14.07
N GLU A 209 -3.44 9.20 -15.29
CA GLU A 209 -2.75 10.42 -15.73
C GLU A 209 -3.00 11.60 -14.78
N LEU A 210 -4.22 11.69 -14.21
CA LEU A 210 -4.57 12.69 -13.21
C LEU A 210 -3.78 12.53 -11.90
N THR A 211 -3.50 11.29 -11.49
CA THR A 211 -2.69 10.99 -10.30
C THR A 211 -1.25 11.42 -10.54
N ILE A 212 -0.67 11.08 -11.69
CA ILE A 212 0.70 11.49 -12.08
C ILE A 212 0.81 13.02 -12.12
N PHE A 213 -0.18 13.69 -12.70
CA PHE A 213 -0.26 15.15 -12.72
C PHE A 213 -0.31 15.75 -11.31
N SER A 214 -1.16 15.18 -10.45
CA SER A 214 -1.31 15.64 -9.06
C SER A 214 -0.01 15.45 -8.26
N VAL A 215 0.74 14.39 -8.53
CA VAL A 215 2.06 14.13 -7.93
C VAL A 215 3.05 15.24 -8.31
N LEU A 216 3.16 15.57 -9.60
CA LEU A 216 4.02 16.66 -10.07
C LEU A 216 3.62 18.01 -9.45
N ARG A 217 2.32 18.33 -9.44
CA ARG A 217 1.79 19.55 -8.82
C ARG A 217 2.08 19.63 -7.32
N LYS A 218 2.02 18.51 -6.61
CA LYS A 218 2.34 18.47 -5.17
C LYS A 218 3.84 18.62 -4.95
N TRP A 219 4.68 18.00 -5.79
CA TRP A 219 6.13 18.09 -5.69
C TRP A 219 6.68 19.51 -5.92
N THR A 220 6.09 20.27 -6.85
CA THR A 220 6.51 21.68 -7.08
C THR A 220 6.14 22.62 -5.95
N LYS A 221 5.06 22.33 -5.21
CA LYS A 221 4.59 23.17 -4.10
C LYS A 221 5.40 23.01 -2.80
N VAL A 222 6.21 21.97 -2.68
CA VAL A 222 6.96 21.68 -1.45
C VAL A 222 8.34 22.34 -1.50
N GLY A 223 8.60 23.19 -0.49
CA GLY A 223 9.86 23.89 -0.26
C GLY A 223 11.07 22.96 -0.08
N GLN A 224 12.24 23.48 -0.46
CA GLN A 224 13.52 22.80 -0.69
C GLN A 224 13.96 21.76 0.37
N LYS A 225 14.11 20.50 -0.05
CA LYS A 225 15.22 19.64 0.37
C LYS A 225 16.13 19.48 -0.85
N GLY A 226 17.22 20.24 -0.92
CA GLY A 226 18.22 20.17 -2.00
C GLY A 226 18.63 21.51 -2.62
N SER A 227 19.68 21.49 -3.44
CA SER A 227 20.32 22.66 -4.08
C SER A 227 19.50 23.28 -5.22
N MET A 228 18.38 22.68 -5.60
CA MET A 228 17.57 23.11 -6.75
C MET A 228 16.68 24.31 -6.41
N THR A 229 16.64 25.28 -7.30
CA THR A 229 15.74 26.43 -7.22
C THR A 229 14.29 26.02 -7.49
N LEU A 230 13.33 26.80 -7.02
CA LEU A 230 11.91 26.57 -7.31
C LEU A 230 11.65 26.55 -8.83
N THR A 231 12.33 27.42 -9.58
CA THR A 231 12.23 27.54 -11.03
C THR A 231 12.67 26.26 -11.76
N GLU A 232 13.76 25.63 -11.35
CA GLU A 232 14.25 24.37 -11.94
C GLU A 232 13.28 23.21 -11.66
N LYS A 233 12.66 23.18 -10.47
CA LYS A 233 11.60 22.21 -10.15
C LYS A 233 10.39 22.38 -11.07
N GLU A 234 9.93 23.61 -11.25
CA GLU A 234 8.79 23.92 -12.12
C GLU A 234 9.07 23.59 -13.58
N GLU A 235 10.27 23.85 -14.08
CA GLU A 235 10.67 23.51 -15.44
C GLU A 235 10.73 21.99 -15.64
N THR A 236 11.33 21.27 -14.68
CA THR A 236 11.35 19.80 -14.68
C THR A 236 9.94 19.23 -14.67
N ALA A 237 9.06 19.74 -13.80
CA ALA A 237 7.67 19.30 -13.71
C ALA A 237 6.88 19.63 -14.99
N ARG A 238 7.15 20.77 -15.64
CA ARG A 238 6.53 21.15 -16.92
C ARG A 238 6.95 20.20 -18.04
N GLY A 239 8.21 19.78 -18.07
CA GLY A 239 8.71 18.77 -19.01
C GLY A 239 7.95 17.45 -18.90
N TYR A 240 7.78 16.94 -17.67
CA TYR A 240 7.01 15.70 -17.43
C TYR A 240 5.51 15.89 -17.67
N ALA A 241 4.93 17.03 -17.26
CA ALA A 241 3.52 17.32 -17.47
C ALA A 241 3.14 17.42 -18.95
N ALA A 242 4.10 17.75 -19.84
CA ALA A 242 3.90 17.73 -21.28
C ALA A 242 3.79 16.30 -21.87
N MET A 243 4.30 15.28 -21.17
CA MET A 243 4.21 13.88 -21.58
C MET A 243 2.93 13.18 -21.09
N ILE A 244 2.20 13.81 -20.16
CA ILE A 244 0.94 13.29 -19.62
C ILE A 244 -0.14 13.32 -20.71
N ASN A 245 -0.85 12.20 -20.86
CA ASN A 245 -1.92 12.12 -21.84
C ASN A 245 -3.19 12.79 -21.31
N LEU A 246 -3.34 14.08 -21.62
CA LEU A 246 -4.47 14.92 -21.21
C LEU A 246 -5.84 14.35 -21.65
N LEU A 247 -5.89 13.49 -22.67
CA LEU A 247 -7.15 12.88 -23.12
C LEU A 247 -7.74 11.90 -22.10
N HIS A 248 -6.92 11.33 -21.22
CA HIS A 248 -7.37 10.43 -20.16
C HIS A 248 -7.71 11.17 -18.85
N ILE A 249 -7.55 12.50 -18.81
CA ILE A 249 -7.95 13.32 -17.67
C ILE A 249 -9.40 13.79 -17.87
N PRO A 250 -10.29 13.68 -16.85
CA PRO A 250 -11.65 14.18 -16.95
C PRO A 250 -11.73 15.68 -17.29
N PRO A 251 -12.71 16.13 -18.11
CA PRO A 251 -12.85 17.53 -18.50
C PRO A 251 -12.99 18.50 -17.31
N SER A 252 -13.66 18.07 -16.23
CA SER A 252 -13.80 18.86 -15.00
C SER A 252 -12.46 19.16 -14.35
N GLU A 253 -11.56 18.17 -14.31
CA GLU A 253 -10.23 18.27 -13.72
C GLU A 253 -9.26 19.04 -14.62
N LEU A 254 -9.40 18.93 -15.95
CA LEU A 254 -8.65 19.73 -16.91
C LEU A 254 -8.91 21.23 -16.73
N VAL A 255 -10.17 21.62 -16.52
CA VAL A 255 -10.58 23.03 -16.38
C VAL A 255 -10.32 23.56 -14.97
N GLY A 256 -10.47 22.73 -13.94
CA GLY A 256 -10.20 23.09 -12.55
C GLY A 256 -8.72 22.91 -12.17
N ALA A 257 -8.31 21.69 -11.85
CA ALA A 257 -7.01 21.41 -11.25
C ALA A 257 -5.80 21.63 -12.17
N VAL A 258 -5.93 21.30 -13.46
CA VAL A 258 -4.80 21.35 -14.41
C VAL A 258 -4.55 22.77 -14.91
N LYS A 259 -5.60 23.47 -15.33
CA LYS A 259 -5.52 24.85 -15.82
C LYS A 259 -4.93 25.82 -14.79
N ASP A 260 -5.26 25.65 -13.52
CA ASP A 260 -4.81 26.53 -12.43
C ASP A 260 -3.36 26.26 -11.98
N SER A 261 -2.71 25.22 -12.50
CA SER A 261 -1.36 24.82 -12.10
C SER A 261 -0.22 25.48 -12.86
N GLU A 262 -0.49 26.04 -14.05
CA GLU A 262 0.50 26.55 -15.01
C GLU A 262 1.58 25.54 -15.48
N LEU A 263 1.46 24.26 -15.11
CA LEU A 263 2.40 23.20 -15.54
C LEU A 263 2.13 22.70 -16.97
N VAL A 264 0.95 22.98 -17.52
CA VAL A 264 0.52 22.56 -18.87
C VAL A 264 0.07 23.78 -19.65
N SER A 265 0.42 23.84 -20.95
CA SER A 265 0.04 24.96 -21.79
C SER A 265 -1.49 25.03 -21.97
N ARG A 266 -2.04 26.26 -22.00
CA ARG A 266 -3.48 26.47 -22.25
C ARG A 266 -3.91 25.91 -23.60
N GLU A 267 -3.03 25.95 -24.60
CA GLU A 267 -3.29 25.41 -25.94
C GLU A 267 -3.46 23.89 -25.92
N SER A 268 -2.59 23.18 -25.20
CA SER A 268 -2.68 21.73 -25.01
C SER A 268 -3.98 21.32 -24.32
N ILE A 269 -4.40 22.07 -23.28
CA ILE A 269 -5.67 21.82 -22.57
C ILE A 269 -6.87 22.02 -23.51
N ILE A 270 -6.89 23.13 -24.26
CA ILE A 270 -7.98 23.42 -25.21
C ILE A 270 -8.04 22.36 -26.31
N SER A 271 -6.88 21.94 -26.83
CA SER A 271 -6.79 20.88 -27.84
C SER A 271 -7.35 19.55 -27.31
N ALA A 272 -6.97 19.16 -26.09
CA ALA A 272 -7.48 17.95 -25.45
C ALA A 272 -9.00 18.01 -25.23
N LEU A 273 -9.53 19.13 -24.73
CA LEU A 273 -10.98 19.31 -24.54
C LEU A 273 -11.76 19.24 -25.86
N LYS A 274 -11.25 19.86 -26.94
CA LYS A 274 -11.83 19.77 -28.28
C LYS A 274 -11.83 18.33 -28.80
N GLN A 275 -10.74 17.60 -28.56
CA GLN A 275 -10.63 16.21 -28.99
C GLN A 275 -11.57 15.30 -28.20
N GLN A 276 -11.71 15.51 -26.88
CA GLN A 276 -12.69 14.81 -26.04
C GLN A 276 -14.13 15.11 -26.49
N SER A 277 -14.47 16.35 -26.85
CA SER A 277 -15.81 16.67 -27.36
C SER A 277 -16.10 15.98 -28.70
N LEU A 278 -15.14 15.97 -29.61
CA LEU A 278 -15.25 15.25 -30.90
C LEU A 278 -15.38 13.72 -30.70
N MET A 279 -14.67 13.15 -29.72
CA MET A 279 -14.80 11.73 -29.39
C MET A 279 -16.16 11.40 -28.79
N ALA A 280 -16.69 12.27 -27.91
CA ALA A 280 -18.04 12.12 -27.35
C ALA A 280 -19.12 12.20 -28.44
N GLU A 281 -19.02 13.16 -29.36
CA GLU A 281 -19.94 13.26 -30.50
C GLU A 281 -19.92 11.99 -31.35
N LYS A 282 -18.73 11.49 -31.71
CA LYS A 282 -18.60 10.24 -32.47
C LYS A 282 -19.17 9.03 -31.72
N ALA A 283 -18.94 8.93 -30.40
CA ALA A 283 -19.48 7.86 -29.57
C ALA A 283 -21.02 7.89 -29.54
N THR A 284 -21.63 9.07 -29.40
CA THR A 284 -23.10 9.20 -29.43
C THR A 284 -23.70 8.83 -30.79
N VAL A 285 -22.99 9.09 -31.89
CA VAL A 285 -23.41 8.68 -33.24
C VAL A 285 -23.35 7.15 -33.38
N ILE A 286 -22.29 6.52 -32.87
CA ILE A 286 -22.12 5.06 -32.89
C ILE A 286 -23.17 4.38 -32.01
N GLU A 287 -23.40 4.86 -30.78
CA GLU A 287 -24.44 4.31 -29.90
C GLU A 287 -25.84 4.44 -30.51
N ARG A 288 -26.14 5.58 -31.16
CA ARG A 288 -27.40 5.77 -31.89
C ARG A 288 -27.53 4.79 -33.06
N GLU A 289 -26.46 4.52 -33.79
CA GLU A 289 -26.49 3.58 -34.91
C GLU A 289 -26.55 2.12 -34.45
N GLN A 290 -25.86 1.75 -33.37
CA GLN A 290 -25.97 0.43 -32.74
C GLN A 290 -27.36 0.20 -32.16
N PHE A 291 -27.95 1.21 -31.52
CA PHE A 291 -29.34 1.17 -31.06
C PHE A 291 -30.30 1.02 -32.24
N ARG A 292 -30.08 1.76 -33.33
CA ARG A 292 -30.88 1.64 -34.56
C ARG A 292 -30.79 0.24 -35.18
N GLN A 293 -29.59 -0.34 -35.24
CA GLN A 293 -29.35 -1.71 -35.70
C GLN A 293 -30.06 -2.73 -34.80
N THR A 294 -29.98 -2.56 -33.47
CA THR A 294 -30.66 -3.43 -32.50
C THR A 294 -32.18 -3.33 -32.63
N VAL A 295 -32.72 -2.14 -32.85
CA VAL A 295 -34.16 -1.90 -33.08
C VAL A 295 -34.62 -2.47 -34.43
N LEU A 296 -33.81 -2.35 -35.48
CA LEU A 296 -34.10 -2.96 -36.80
C LEU A 296 -34.09 -4.49 -36.70
N PHE A 297 -33.11 -5.07 -36.02
CA PHE A 297 -33.05 -6.50 -35.74
C PHE A 297 -34.25 -6.98 -34.91
N ALA A 298 -34.63 -6.24 -33.87
CA ALA A 298 -35.83 -6.54 -33.08
C ALA A 298 -37.13 -6.46 -33.91
N LYS A 299 -37.21 -5.55 -34.89
CA LYS A 299 -38.34 -5.44 -35.83
C LYS A 299 -38.37 -6.60 -36.84
N GLU A 300 -37.24 -7.07 -37.34
CA GLU A 300 -37.17 -8.27 -38.19
C GLU A 300 -37.57 -9.54 -37.42
N VAL A 301 -37.14 -9.67 -36.17
CA VAL A 301 -37.50 -10.81 -35.30
C VAL A 301 -38.99 -10.82 -34.93
N THR A 302 -39.61 -9.65 -34.76
CA THR A 302 -41.07 -9.54 -34.53
C THR A 302 -41.91 -9.78 -35.79
N LEU A 303 -41.38 -9.55 -37.00
CA LEU A 303 -42.03 -9.93 -38.26
C LEU A 303 -42.08 -11.46 -38.47
N PHE A 304 -41.20 -12.23 -37.84
CA PHE A 304 -41.18 -13.71 -37.92
C PHE A 304 -41.97 -14.42 -36.80
N ARG A 305 -42.51 -13.69 -35.82
CA ARG A 305 -43.43 -14.23 -34.82
C ARG A 305 -44.65 -13.34 -34.72
N ALA A 306 -45.65 -13.61 -35.55
CA ALA A 306 -47.02 -13.19 -35.27
C ALA A 306 -47.68 -14.23 -34.34
N PRO A 307 -48.07 -13.90 -33.11
CA PRO A 307 -49.12 -14.61 -32.40
C PRO A 307 -50.48 -14.04 -32.81
N LYS A 308 -51.45 -14.96 -32.92
CA LYS A 308 -52.86 -14.65 -33.05
C LYS A 308 -53.39 -14.05 -31.73
N ASP A 309 -54.28 -13.08 -31.92
CA ASP A 309 -55.27 -12.49 -31.03
C ASP A 309 -54.95 -11.34 -30.05
N PRO A 310 -55.92 -10.42 -29.86
CA PRO A 310 -55.71 -9.09 -29.30
C PRO A 310 -56.33 -8.91 -27.90
N MET A 311 -55.73 -8.03 -27.10
CA MET A 311 -56.34 -7.17 -26.04
C MET A 311 -55.38 -7.08 -24.85
N GLU A 312 -54.80 -5.90 -24.65
CA GLU A 312 -55.23 -4.99 -23.58
C GLU A 312 -54.45 -3.69 -23.71
N LYS A 313 -55.20 -2.59 -23.88
CA LYS A 313 -54.70 -1.22 -23.72
C LYS A 313 -54.56 -0.98 -22.23
N PHE A 314 -53.47 -0.37 -21.75
CA PHE A 314 -53.57 0.72 -20.78
C PHE A 314 -52.37 1.66 -20.82
N THR A 315 -52.72 2.91 -20.60
CA THR A 315 -52.10 4.23 -20.78
C THR A 315 -50.75 4.51 -20.10
N VAL A 316 -49.96 5.34 -20.79
CA VAL A 316 -48.84 6.15 -20.29
C VAL A 316 -49.35 7.29 -19.41
N THR A 317 -48.70 7.54 -18.26
CA THR A 317 -48.72 8.84 -17.58
C THR A 317 -47.34 9.24 -17.05
N ASN A 318 -46.94 10.46 -17.40
CA ASN A 318 -45.78 11.20 -16.90
C ASN A 318 -45.94 11.65 -15.44
N ALA A 319 -44.85 11.60 -14.69
CA ALA A 319 -44.47 12.46 -13.55
C ALA A 319 -43.00 12.12 -13.22
N GLY A 320 -42.04 12.99 -12.92
CA GLY A 320 -42.01 14.39 -12.51
C GLY A 320 -40.77 14.55 -11.64
N ASN A 321 -39.93 15.56 -11.94
CA ASN A 321 -38.69 15.93 -11.24
C ASN A 321 -38.87 16.17 -9.72
N GLY A 322 -37.81 15.93 -8.94
CA GLY A 322 -37.60 16.61 -7.65
C GLY A 322 -36.67 15.93 -6.64
N GLY A 323 -35.41 16.36 -6.63
CA GLY A 323 -34.56 16.63 -5.45
C GLY A 323 -34.27 15.53 -4.41
N ASP A 324 -33.00 15.17 -4.26
CA ASP A 324 -32.46 14.71 -2.96
C ASP A 324 -30.93 14.94 -2.88
N GLU A 325 -30.55 16.21 -2.72
CA GLU A 325 -29.15 16.64 -2.50
C GLU A 325 -28.81 16.79 -0.99
N ALA A 326 -29.66 16.29 -0.08
CA ALA A 326 -29.50 16.47 1.37
C ALA A 326 -29.11 15.20 2.15
N PHE A 327 -28.88 14.06 1.47
CA PHE A 327 -28.59 12.79 2.14
C PHE A 327 -27.08 12.47 2.28
N ILE A 328 -26.23 13.14 1.50
CA ILE A 328 -24.79 12.83 1.43
C ILE A 328 -23.99 13.49 2.56
N GLU A 329 -24.47 14.60 3.12
CA GLU A 329 -23.72 15.35 4.15
C GLU A 329 -23.79 14.79 5.59
N ARG A 330 -24.64 13.79 5.86
CA ARG A 330 -24.76 13.20 7.22
C ARG A 330 -23.96 11.91 7.44
N ALA A 331 -23.31 11.38 6.41
CA ALA A 331 -22.58 10.12 6.50
C ALA A 331 -21.10 10.28 6.93
N LEU A 332 -20.54 11.50 6.91
CA LEU A 332 -19.10 11.73 7.10
C LEU A 332 -18.68 12.19 8.52
N HIS A 333 -19.60 12.22 9.50
CA HIS A 333 -19.29 12.75 10.85
C HIS A 333 -19.18 11.70 11.98
N ALA A 334 -19.04 10.40 11.68
CA ALA A 334 -19.06 9.34 12.70
C ALA A 334 -17.72 8.61 12.94
N GLU A 335 -16.60 9.09 12.40
CA GLU A 335 -15.31 8.38 12.44
C GLU A 335 -14.27 9.07 13.35
N ARG A 336 -14.68 9.41 14.57
CA ARG A 336 -13.76 9.73 15.67
C ARG A 336 -14.19 9.01 16.93
N ARG A 337 -13.56 7.86 17.18
CA ARG A 337 -13.22 7.31 18.52
C ARG A 337 -12.56 5.94 18.34
N GLY A 338 -11.24 5.92 18.42
CA GLY A 338 -10.47 4.68 18.55
C GLY A 338 -10.55 4.11 19.97
N PHE A 339 -10.47 2.78 20.08
CA PHE A 339 -10.05 1.99 21.24
C PHE A 339 -9.82 0.52 20.81
N PRO A 340 -9.09 -0.31 21.58
CA PRO A 340 -8.04 -1.19 21.08
C PRO A 340 -8.47 -2.66 20.94
N PHE A 341 -7.68 -3.40 20.15
CA PHE A 341 -7.74 -4.86 19.99
C PHE A 341 -7.55 -5.57 21.34
N THR A 342 -8.62 -6.14 21.89
CA THR A 342 -8.54 -7.30 22.80
C THR A 342 -9.75 -8.22 22.60
N GLY A 343 -9.46 -9.49 22.28
CA GLY A 343 -10.32 -10.67 22.54
C GLY A 343 -11.77 -10.65 22.04
N CYS A 344 -12.00 -10.94 20.75
CA CYS A 344 -13.34 -11.33 20.30
C CYS A 344 -13.65 -12.77 20.71
N ARG A 345 -14.46 -12.92 21.76
CA ARG A 345 -15.34 -14.08 21.92
C ARG A 345 -16.25 -14.15 20.69
N SER A 346 -16.25 -15.29 20.00
CA SER A 346 -17.09 -15.52 18.82
C SER A 346 -18.58 -15.39 19.16
N PRO A 347 -19.35 -14.56 18.42
CA PRO A 347 -20.79 -14.48 18.59
C PRO A 347 -21.45 -15.80 18.14
N PRO A 348 -22.64 -16.14 18.67
CA PRO A 348 -23.34 -17.38 18.33
C PRO A 348 -23.72 -17.44 16.84
N ILE A 349 -23.47 -18.61 16.24
CA ILE A 349 -23.53 -18.96 14.80
C ILE A 349 -24.86 -18.55 14.12
N ASN A 350 -25.95 -18.38 14.88
CA ASN A 350 -27.30 -18.12 14.36
C ASN A 350 -27.62 -16.65 14.02
N THR A 351 -26.64 -15.73 13.99
CA THR A 351 -26.90 -14.29 13.78
C THR A 351 -26.19 -13.65 12.59
N LEU A 352 -25.30 -14.37 11.90
CA LEU A 352 -24.49 -13.88 10.78
C LEU A 352 -25.12 -14.26 9.43
N GLY A 353 -24.89 -13.48 8.38
CA GLY A 353 -25.24 -13.89 7.02
C GLY A 353 -24.44 -15.14 6.64
N GLN A 354 -25.06 -16.07 5.91
CA GLN A 354 -24.40 -17.30 5.47
C GLN A 354 -24.44 -17.39 3.95
N VAL A 355 -23.41 -18.01 3.37
CA VAL A 355 -23.36 -18.36 1.95
C VAL A 355 -23.07 -19.84 1.87
N VAL A 356 -23.90 -20.58 1.14
CA VAL A 356 -23.67 -22.00 0.86
C VAL A 356 -23.12 -22.13 -0.54
N ILE A 357 -21.97 -22.77 -0.69
CA ILE A 357 -21.35 -23.08 -1.99
C ILE A 357 -21.50 -24.57 -2.27
N GLU A 358 -22.00 -24.89 -3.47
CA GLU A 358 -22.19 -26.26 -3.95
C GLU A 358 -21.75 -26.38 -5.42
N GLY A 359 -21.35 -27.58 -5.83
CA GLY A 359 -21.02 -27.88 -7.23
C GLY A 359 -19.69 -27.30 -7.73
N ALA A 360 -18.82 -26.79 -6.85
CA ALA A 360 -17.47 -26.42 -7.23
C ALA A 360 -16.64 -27.67 -7.55
N GLY A 361 -15.84 -27.64 -8.61
CA GLY A 361 -14.88 -28.70 -8.96
C GLY A 361 -13.77 -28.87 -7.92
N CYS A 362 -13.46 -27.82 -7.18
CA CYS A 362 -12.65 -27.89 -5.97
C CYS A 362 -13.55 -28.30 -4.80
N GLU A 363 -13.52 -29.57 -4.40
CA GLU A 363 -14.39 -30.09 -3.34
C GLU A 363 -14.26 -29.32 -2.02
N GLU A 364 -13.05 -28.87 -1.71
CA GLU A 364 -12.69 -28.15 -0.47
C GLU A 364 -13.37 -26.78 -0.37
N VAL A 365 -13.75 -26.18 -1.51
CA VAL A 365 -14.49 -24.92 -1.58
C VAL A 365 -15.96 -25.11 -1.22
N ASN A 366 -16.56 -26.27 -1.48
CA ASN A 366 -17.98 -26.51 -1.20
C ASN A 366 -18.25 -26.46 0.32
N GLY A 367 -19.36 -25.86 0.74
CA GLY A 367 -19.77 -25.79 2.14
C GLY A 367 -20.34 -24.44 2.55
N THR A 368 -20.47 -24.24 3.87
CA THR A 368 -21.09 -23.03 4.44
C THR A 368 -20.03 -22.03 4.89
N TYR A 369 -20.14 -20.82 4.37
CA TYR A 369 -19.35 -19.65 4.74
C TYR A 369 -20.16 -18.74 5.64
N PHE A 370 -19.49 -18.13 6.61
CA PHE A 370 -20.10 -17.22 7.58
C PHE A 370 -19.56 -15.82 7.39
N GLU A 371 -20.45 -14.82 7.48
CA GLU A 371 -20.07 -13.40 7.40
C GLU A 371 -19.01 -13.07 8.46
N ASP A 372 -17.87 -12.57 8.01
CA ASP A 372 -16.67 -12.26 8.80
C ASP A 372 -16.22 -10.82 8.54
N GLY A 373 -17.09 -9.87 8.83
CA GLY A 373 -16.82 -8.44 8.64
C GLY A 373 -16.94 -7.97 7.19
N THR A 374 -16.14 -6.96 6.83
CA THR A 374 -16.20 -6.32 5.51
C THR A 374 -14.83 -6.22 4.85
N PHE A 375 -14.82 -6.21 3.52
CA PHE A 375 -13.66 -5.94 2.68
C PHE A 375 -14.07 -4.95 1.60
N GLY A 376 -13.36 -3.82 1.47
CA GLY A 376 -13.75 -2.75 0.54
C GLY A 376 -15.15 -2.15 0.81
N GLY A 377 -15.63 -2.21 2.05
CA GLY A 377 -16.98 -1.76 2.43
C GLY A 377 -18.10 -2.78 2.16
N LEU A 378 -17.82 -3.91 1.51
CA LEU A 378 -18.78 -4.97 1.21
C LEU A 378 -18.61 -6.18 2.14
N PRO A 379 -19.65 -7.01 2.35
CA PRO A 379 -19.57 -8.18 3.23
C PRO A 379 -18.50 -9.18 2.77
N LYS A 380 -17.72 -9.67 3.72
CA LYS A 380 -16.74 -10.75 3.54
C LYS A 380 -17.27 -12.02 4.21
N TYR A 381 -17.08 -13.19 3.61
CA TYR A 381 -17.49 -14.47 4.20
C TYR A 381 -16.31 -15.44 4.30
N CYS A 382 -16.21 -16.19 5.38
CA CYS A 382 -15.09 -17.08 5.65
C CYS A 382 -15.57 -18.50 5.99
N LYS A 383 -14.79 -19.50 5.55
CA LYS A 383 -14.94 -20.92 5.90
C LYS A 383 -13.57 -21.48 6.21
N LYS A 384 -13.42 -22.17 7.35
CA LYS A 384 -12.22 -22.96 7.66
C LYS A 384 -12.25 -24.27 6.87
N GLY A 385 -11.10 -24.69 6.36
CA GLY A 385 -10.96 -25.96 5.67
C GLY A 385 -9.51 -26.37 5.54
N GLU A 386 -9.29 -27.43 4.78
CA GLU A 386 -7.96 -27.91 4.44
C GLU A 386 -7.76 -27.74 2.94
N TRP A 387 -6.57 -27.29 2.52
CA TRP A 387 -6.18 -27.19 1.10
C TRP A 387 -4.79 -27.76 0.94
N GLN A 388 -4.65 -28.76 0.06
CA GLN A 388 -3.36 -29.43 -0.21
C GLN A 388 -2.64 -29.93 1.06
N GLY A 389 -3.38 -30.48 2.03
CA GLY A 389 -2.79 -31.01 3.27
C GLY A 389 -2.52 -29.97 4.35
N ARG A 390 -3.01 -28.72 4.20
CA ARG A 390 -2.76 -27.62 5.14
C ARG A 390 -4.06 -26.96 5.59
N ASP A 391 -4.15 -26.67 6.89
CA ASP A 391 -5.23 -25.86 7.45
C ASP A 391 -5.20 -24.44 6.84
N THR A 392 -6.34 -24.03 6.29
CA THR A 392 -6.49 -22.73 5.63
C THR A 392 -7.88 -22.12 5.87
N ASN A 393 -8.05 -20.88 5.43
CA ASN A 393 -9.35 -20.23 5.35
C ASN A 393 -9.69 -19.96 3.90
N PHE A 394 -10.87 -20.39 3.47
CA PHE A 394 -11.47 -19.93 2.23
C PHE A 394 -12.26 -18.66 2.50
N VAL A 395 -12.10 -17.67 1.64
CA VAL A 395 -12.71 -16.34 1.80
C VAL A 395 -13.46 -15.96 0.54
N ILE A 396 -14.68 -15.45 0.72
CA ILE A 396 -15.46 -14.80 -0.31
C ILE A 396 -15.41 -13.29 -0.08
N TYR A 397 -14.96 -12.54 -1.08
CA TYR A 397 -14.85 -11.08 -0.99
C TYR A 397 -15.14 -10.43 -2.33
N CYS A 398 -15.47 -9.13 -2.30
CA CYS A 398 -15.64 -8.31 -3.49
C CYS A 398 -14.49 -7.31 -3.60
N TRP A 399 -13.83 -7.24 -4.75
CA TRP A 399 -12.73 -6.32 -5.01
C TRP A 399 -13.13 -5.27 -6.06
N ARG A 400 -12.73 -4.00 -5.84
CA ARG A 400 -13.07 -2.85 -6.71
C ARG A 400 -14.58 -2.71 -7.03
N SER A 401 -15.43 -3.21 -6.13
CA SER A 401 -16.90 -3.08 -6.16
C SER A 401 -17.61 -3.66 -7.40
N LYS A 402 -16.99 -4.61 -8.13
CA LYS A 402 -17.58 -5.21 -9.35
C LYS A 402 -17.33 -6.70 -9.54
N VAL A 403 -16.33 -7.29 -8.88
CA VAL A 403 -15.97 -8.70 -9.06
C VAL A 403 -15.87 -9.38 -7.71
N TRP A 404 -16.62 -10.48 -7.57
CA TRP A 404 -16.56 -11.37 -6.42
C TRP A 404 -15.54 -12.46 -6.65
N TYR A 405 -14.81 -12.82 -5.60
CA TYR A 405 -13.77 -13.83 -5.62
C TYR A 405 -14.02 -14.86 -4.53
N ILE A 406 -13.69 -16.11 -4.81
CA ILE A 406 -13.49 -17.18 -3.83
C ILE A 406 -12.00 -17.48 -3.82
N ALA A 407 -11.34 -17.23 -2.70
CA ALA A 407 -9.89 -17.40 -2.57
C ALA A 407 -9.52 -18.31 -1.39
N GLU A 408 -8.38 -18.97 -1.51
CA GLU A 408 -7.67 -19.57 -0.38
C GLU A 408 -6.78 -18.49 0.27
N VAL A 409 -6.83 -18.40 1.59
CA VAL A 409 -6.00 -17.50 2.37
C VAL A 409 -5.27 -18.33 3.42
N SER A 410 -4.04 -18.73 3.07
CA SER A 410 -3.12 -19.31 4.03
C SER A 410 -2.94 -18.36 5.22
N THR A 411 -2.60 -18.90 6.40
CA THR A 411 -2.47 -18.15 7.66
C THR A 411 -1.49 -16.97 7.63
N PHE A 412 -0.73 -16.80 6.56
CA PHE A 412 0.25 -15.73 6.35
C PHE A 412 -0.02 -14.87 5.09
N GLY A 413 -1.07 -15.18 4.31
CA GLY A 413 -1.39 -14.50 3.05
C GLY A 413 -2.23 -13.23 3.22
N SER A 414 -2.02 -12.25 2.34
CA SER A 414 -2.86 -11.05 2.22
C SER A 414 -3.87 -11.20 1.08
N LEU A 415 -5.16 -10.90 1.34
CA LEU A 415 -6.22 -10.91 0.31
C LEU A 415 -5.82 -10.05 -0.92
N GLY A 416 -5.88 -10.65 -2.10
CA GLY A 416 -5.63 -10.06 -3.42
C GLY A 416 -4.21 -9.55 -3.71
N LYS A 417 -3.20 -10.04 -2.99
CA LYS A 417 -1.77 -9.84 -3.33
C LYS A 417 -1.08 -11.08 -3.89
N GLU A 418 -1.58 -12.27 -3.57
CA GLU A 418 -1.04 -13.55 -4.00
C GLU A 418 -2.16 -14.32 -4.72
N SER A 419 -1.83 -14.97 -5.83
CA SER A 419 -2.76 -15.52 -6.82
C SER A 419 -3.50 -16.78 -6.36
N ASN A 420 -4.18 -16.70 -5.21
CA ASN A 420 -4.87 -17.83 -4.58
C ASN A 420 -6.39 -17.79 -4.85
N ASP A 421 -6.82 -17.01 -5.84
CA ASP A 421 -8.21 -16.97 -6.29
C ASP A 421 -8.53 -18.27 -7.08
N LEU A 422 -9.58 -18.96 -6.65
CA LEU A 422 -10.07 -20.19 -7.29
C LEU A 422 -11.18 -19.89 -8.28
N TYR A 423 -12.09 -18.99 -7.92
CA TYR A 423 -13.24 -18.64 -8.75
C TYR A 423 -13.54 -17.15 -8.66
N LEU A 424 -14.07 -16.59 -9.75
CA LEU A 424 -14.52 -15.21 -9.82
C LEU A 424 -15.88 -15.08 -10.50
N SER A 425 -16.64 -14.04 -10.17
CA SER A 425 -17.89 -13.70 -10.84
C SER A 425 -18.06 -12.19 -10.92
N ASP A 426 -18.41 -11.69 -12.10
CA ASP A 426 -18.86 -10.31 -12.29
C ASP A 426 -20.25 -10.15 -11.64
N SER A 427 -20.46 -9.10 -10.84
CA SER A 427 -21.78 -8.82 -10.30
C SER A 427 -22.57 -7.88 -11.23
N SER A 428 -23.81 -8.26 -11.55
CA SER A 428 -24.77 -7.39 -12.26
C SER A 428 -25.40 -6.31 -11.36
N GLY A 429 -25.05 -6.29 -10.06
CA GLY A 429 -25.51 -5.31 -9.08
C GLY A 429 -24.48 -5.09 -7.97
N ARG A 430 -24.47 -3.87 -7.40
CA ARG A 430 -23.36 -3.37 -6.56
C ARG A 430 -23.22 -4.03 -5.18
N ASP A 431 -24.23 -4.76 -4.69
CA ASP A 431 -24.29 -5.15 -3.26
C ASP A 431 -24.68 -6.62 -2.98
N LEU A 432 -24.86 -7.44 -4.00
CA LEU A 432 -25.32 -8.82 -3.85
C LEU A 432 -24.31 -9.82 -4.42
N LEU A 433 -24.08 -10.88 -3.65
CA LEU A 433 -23.25 -12.01 -4.04
C LEU A 433 -23.94 -12.76 -5.20
N PRO A 434 -23.26 -13.01 -6.34
CA PRO A 434 -23.85 -13.71 -7.47
C PRO A 434 -24.20 -15.16 -7.13
N GLU A 435 -25.45 -15.56 -7.36
CA GLU A 435 -25.88 -16.95 -7.17
C GLU A 435 -25.33 -17.89 -8.27
N SER A 436 -24.99 -17.33 -9.43
CA SER A 436 -24.49 -18.03 -10.62
C SER A 436 -23.52 -17.13 -11.41
N MET A 437 -23.00 -17.65 -12.53
CA MET A 437 -22.00 -17.01 -13.41
C MET A 437 -20.57 -16.96 -12.86
N TRP A 438 -20.26 -17.81 -11.87
CA TRP A 438 -18.89 -18.06 -11.47
C TRP A 438 -18.09 -18.66 -12.61
N ARG A 439 -16.84 -18.24 -12.71
CA ARG A 439 -15.85 -18.72 -13.68
C ARG A 439 -14.63 -19.18 -12.90
N MET A 440 -13.94 -20.17 -13.44
CA MET A 440 -12.65 -20.58 -12.88
C MET A 440 -11.64 -19.45 -13.01
N ASP A 441 -10.87 -19.26 -11.96
CA ASP A 441 -9.62 -18.52 -12.00
C ASP A 441 -8.45 -19.54 -11.92
N ARG A 442 -7.23 -19.05 -11.72
CA ARG A 442 -5.98 -19.83 -11.86
C ARG A 442 -5.95 -21.16 -11.10
N LEU A 443 -6.55 -21.24 -9.92
CA LEU A 443 -6.53 -22.45 -9.07
C LEU A 443 -7.86 -23.21 -9.05
N GLY A 444 -8.87 -22.73 -9.79
CA GLY A 444 -10.19 -23.37 -9.87
C GLY A 444 -10.18 -24.66 -10.69
N GLN A 445 -11.17 -25.51 -10.47
CA GLN A 445 -11.43 -26.72 -11.25
C GLN A 445 -12.89 -26.72 -11.72
N GLU A 446 -13.16 -27.37 -12.86
CA GLU A 446 -14.54 -27.52 -13.34
C GLU A 446 -15.31 -28.53 -12.46
N PRO A 447 -16.60 -28.28 -12.18
CA PRO A 447 -17.42 -27.16 -12.64
C PRO A 447 -17.34 -25.91 -11.75
N PRO A 448 -17.70 -24.72 -12.27
CA PRO A 448 -17.82 -23.53 -11.42
C PRO A 448 -18.89 -23.67 -10.33
N PRO A 449 -18.71 -23.01 -9.18
CA PRO A 449 -19.63 -23.11 -8.05
C PRO A 449 -21.00 -22.47 -8.31
N HIS A 450 -21.99 -23.00 -7.60
CA HIS A 450 -23.27 -22.36 -7.33
C HIS A 450 -23.29 -21.82 -5.90
N CYS A 451 -23.73 -20.57 -5.74
CA CYS A 451 -23.77 -19.91 -4.44
C CYS A 451 -25.20 -19.60 -4.03
N LYS A 452 -25.55 -19.88 -2.78
CA LYS A 452 -26.86 -19.57 -2.21
C LYS A 452 -26.71 -18.72 -0.96
N PHE A 453 -27.21 -17.48 -1.03
CA PHE A 453 -27.16 -16.57 0.10
C PHE A 453 -28.33 -16.80 1.07
N ILE A 454 -28.01 -16.93 2.36
CA ILE A 454 -28.96 -17.07 3.44
C ILE A 454 -28.84 -15.81 4.34
N PRO A 455 -29.77 -14.84 4.21
CA PRO A 455 -29.70 -13.59 4.96
C PRO A 455 -29.93 -13.80 6.46
N SER A 456 -29.19 -13.06 7.29
CA SER A 456 -29.41 -13.02 8.74
C SER A 456 -30.76 -12.41 9.11
N ALA A 457 -31.27 -12.74 10.30
CA ALA A 457 -32.54 -12.22 10.82
C ALA A 457 -32.61 -10.67 10.87
N LYS A 458 -31.45 -9.99 11.01
CA LYS A 458 -31.37 -8.52 10.98
C LYS A 458 -31.56 -7.93 9.57
N ARG A 459 -31.17 -8.63 8.50
CA ARG A 459 -31.27 -8.16 7.11
C ARG A 459 -32.65 -8.40 6.48
N ARG A 460 -33.47 -9.31 7.04
CA ARG A 460 -34.87 -9.54 6.61
C ARG A 460 -35.75 -8.28 6.66
N ARG A 461 -35.44 -7.31 7.53
CA ARG A 461 -36.17 -6.03 7.62
C ARG A 461 -35.83 -5.02 6.51
N ARG A 462 -34.66 -5.13 5.87
CA ARG A 462 -34.23 -4.22 4.77
C ARG A 462 -34.71 -4.69 3.40
N VAL A 463 -34.66 -6.00 3.13
CA VAL A 463 -35.08 -6.58 1.83
C VAL A 463 -36.59 -6.44 1.60
N ARG A 464 -37.42 -6.53 2.66
CA ARG A 464 -38.88 -6.33 2.54
C ARG A 464 -39.29 -4.92 2.07
N ARG A 465 -38.43 -3.90 2.22
CA ARG A 465 -38.71 -2.55 1.67
C ARG A 465 -38.43 -2.43 0.17
N CYS A 466 -37.53 -3.23 -0.39
CA CYS A 466 -37.21 -3.17 -1.83
C CYS A 466 -38.19 -4.00 -2.69
N VAL A 467 -38.77 -5.08 -2.15
CA VAL A 467 -39.72 -5.90 -2.92
C VAL A 467 -41.12 -5.27 -2.97
N SER A 468 -41.48 -4.45 -1.97
CA SER A 468 -42.76 -3.73 -1.96
C SER A 468 -42.77 -2.48 -2.86
N SER A 469 -41.65 -2.12 -3.49
CA SER A 469 -41.57 -1.04 -4.49
C SER A 469 -41.39 -1.57 -5.92
N MET A 470 -41.62 -2.87 -6.13
CA MET A 470 -41.51 -3.54 -7.44
C MET A 470 -42.76 -4.37 -7.80
N PHE A 471 -43.89 -4.14 -7.15
CA PHE A 471 -45.21 -4.65 -7.55
C PHE A 471 -46.24 -3.53 -7.49
#